data_AF-A0A7W0GY66-F1
#
_entry.id   AF-A0A7W0GY66-F1
#
_cell.length_a   1.000
_cell.length_b   1.000
_cell.length_c   1.000
_cell.angle_alpha   90.00
_cell.angle_beta   90.00
_cell.angle_gamma   90.00
#
_symmetry.space_group_name_H-M   'P 1'
#
loop_
_entity.id
_entity.type
_entity.pdbx_description
1 polymer ?
#
loop_
_entity_poly.entity_id
_entity_poly.type
_entity_poly.pdbx_seq_one_letter_code
_entity_poly.pdbx_strand_id
1 'polypeptide(L)'
;MDFQEGWGLRMLVDGAFGAARASRRTAFDVNDVCTLFELVAHKLGIALVPRTINPDPSWGIRHIDLRPPVPMYELALVTARDEPLSRAAQALLDLMPLATKPAPAARTVQARKRRTAKAAATA
;
A
#
# COMPACT_ATOMS: atom_id res chain seq x y z
N MET A 1 -11.88 0.71 9.03
CA MET A 1 -10.98 1.80 8.58
C MET A 1 -10.21 1.26 7.42
N ASP A 2 -9.84 2.12 6.50
CA ASP A 2 -9.11 1.72 5.31
C ASP A 2 -8.04 2.77 4.97
N PHE A 3 -7.16 2.40 4.04
CA PHE A 3 -6.30 3.36 3.39
C PHE A 3 -7.09 4.21 2.40
N GLN A 4 -6.60 5.42 2.15
CA GLN A 4 -7.14 6.31 1.12
C GLN A 4 -7.31 5.62 -0.24
N GLU A 5 -8.31 6.07 -0.99
CA GLU A 5 -8.53 5.63 -2.36
C GLU A 5 -7.29 5.84 -3.23
N GLY A 6 -7.03 4.89 -4.14
CA GLY A 6 -5.86 4.90 -5.01
C GLY A 6 -4.60 4.29 -4.40
N TRP A 7 -4.57 3.99 -3.10
CA TRP A 7 -3.48 3.22 -2.49
C TRP A 7 -3.55 1.76 -2.91
N GLY A 8 -2.40 1.16 -3.25
CA GLY A 8 -2.34 -0.23 -3.73
C GLY A 8 -2.97 -1.23 -2.75
N LEU A 9 -2.77 -1.01 -1.44
CA LEU A 9 -3.40 -1.84 -0.41
C LEU A 9 -4.92 -1.66 -0.37
N ARG A 10 -5.44 -0.44 -0.55
CA ARG A 10 -6.89 -0.20 -0.67
C ARG A 10 -7.48 -0.94 -1.87
N MET A 11 -6.81 -0.89 -3.02
CA MET A 11 -7.24 -1.62 -4.22
C MET A 11 -7.31 -3.14 -3.99
N LEU A 12 -6.33 -3.72 -3.28
CA LEU A 12 -6.33 -5.14 -2.94
C LEU A 12 -7.48 -5.51 -2.00
N VAL A 13 -7.72 -4.69 -0.97
CA VAL A 13 -8.83 -4.89 -0.03
C VAL A 13 -10.17 -4.77 -0.76
N ASP A 14 -10.34 -3.77 -1.63
CA ASP A 14 -11.55 -3.61 -2.45
C ASP A 14 -11.81 -4.83 -3.33
N GLY A 15 -10.77 -5.33 -4.02
CA GLY A 15 -10.87 -6.54 -4.82
C GLY A 15 -11.25 -7.78 -3.99
N ALA A 16 -10.69 -7.92 -2.79
CA ALA A 16 -11.01 -9.04 -1.88
C ALA A 16 -12.46 -9.01 -1.40
N PHE A 17 -12.96 -7.85 -0.97
CA PHE A 17 -14.36 -7.68 -0.57
C PHE A 17 -15.32 -7.90 -1.75
N GLY A 18 -14.96 -7.40 -2.95
CA GLY A 18 -15.71 -7.64 -4.18
C GLY A 18 -15.81 -9.12 -4.55
N ALA A 19 -14.70 -9.85 -4.50
CA ALA A 19 -14.66 -11.29 -4.77
C ALA A 19 -15.49 -12.10 -3.75
N ALA A 20 -15.45 -11.68 -2.48
CA ALA A 20 -16.25 -12.28 -1.41
C ALA A 20 -17.73 -11.87 -1.43
N ARG A 21 -18.13 -10.94 -2.32
CA ARG A 21 -19.46 -10.29 -2.34
C ARG A 21 -19.86 -9.74 -0.96
N ALA A 22 -18.87 -9.24 -0.23
CA ALA A 22 -19.05 -8.69 1.10
C ALA A 22 -19.01 -7.16 1.04
N SER A 23 -19.89 -6.52 1.80
CA SER A 23 -19.85 -5.07 2.03
C SER A 23 -19.08 -4.75 3.31
N ARG A 24 -18.36 -3.63 3.31
CA ARG A 24 -17.80 -3.05 4.55
C ARG A 24 -18.17 -1.58 4.66
N ARG A 25 -18.20 -1.08 5.90
CA ARG A 25 -18.39 0.34 6.20
C ARG A 25 -17.05 0.95 6.58
N THR A 26 -16.64 1.97 5.84
CA THR A 26 -15.40 2.69 6.10
C THR A 26 -15.74 4.04 6.73
N ALA A 27 -15.46 4.18 8.03
CA ALA A 27 -15.71 5.42 8.76
C ALA A 27 -14.54 6.43 8.66
N PHE A 28 -13.33 5.91 8.45
CA PHE A 28 -12.09 6.69 8.35
C PHE A 28 -11.24 6.11 7.22
N ASP A 29 -10.73 7.01 6.39
CA ASP A 29 -9.69 6.75 5.39
C ASP A 29 -8.41 7.47 5.83
N VAL A 30 -7.31 6.73 5.93
CA VAL A 30 -6.02 7.23 6.41
C VAL A 30 -4.92 7.05 5.37
N ASN A 31 -3.88 7.88 5.45
CA ASN A 31 -2.75 7.89 4.51
C ASN A 31 -1.46 7.30 5.10
N ASP A 32 -1.43 6.99 6.38
CA ASP A 32 -0.28 6.36 7.02
C ASP A 32 -0.71 5.29 8.04
N VAL A 33 0.23 4.39 8.32
CA VAL A 33 0.02 3.20 9.15
C VAL A 33 0.02 3.54 10.63
N CYS A 34 0.75 4.57 11.06
CA CYS A 34 0.81 4.95 12.47
C CYS A 34 -0.55 5.48 12.92
N THR A 35 -1.13 6.44 12.20
CA THR A 35 -2.46 6.95 12.49
C THR A 35 -3.52 5.85 12.38
N LEU A 36 -3.41 4.93 11.41
CA LEU A 36 -4.31 3.78 11.32
C LEU A 36 -4.34 3.00 12.64
N PHE A 37 -3.17 2.62 13.14
CA PHE A 37 -3.07 1.84 14.37
C PHE A 37 -3.48 2.65 15.60
N GLU A 38 -3.27 3.96 15.65
CA GLU A 38 -3.67 4.80 16.79
C GLU A 38 -5.19 4.79 16.91
N LEU A 39 -5.89 4.95 15.78
CA LEU A 39 -7.34 4.87 15.75
C LEU A 39 -7.84 3.48 16.17
N VAL A 40 -7.18 2.40 15.75
CA VAL A 40 -7.52 1.03 16.18
C VAL A 40 -7.28 0.86 17.68
N ALA A 41 -6.18 1.37 18.22
CA ALA A 41 -5.84 1.33 19.64
C ALA A 41 -6.90 2.05 20.48
N HIS A 42 -7.37 3.21 20.02
CA HIS A 42 -8.46 3.99 20.61
C HIS A 42 -9.87 3.42 20.34
N LYS A 43 -9.97 2.19 19.82
CA LYS A 43 -11.23 1.46 19.61
C LYS A 43 -12.20 2.14 18.62
N LEU A 44 -11.68 2.93 17.69
CA LEU A 44 -12.47 3.61 16.66
C LEU A 44 -12.77 2.71 15.45
N GLY A 45 -12.35 1.44 15.48
CA GLY A 45 -12.68 0.42 14.50
C GLY A 45 -11.59 -0.62 14.31
N ILE A 46 -11.65 -1.32 13.18
CA ILE A 46 -10.69 -2.35 12.76
C ILE A 46 -10.07 -1.97 11.41
N ALA A 47 -8.90 -2.55 11.13
CA ALA A 47 -8.17 -2.35 9.88
C ALA A 47 -7.65 -3.68 9.33
N LEU A 48 -7.57 -3.78 8.00
CA LEU A 48 -6.82 -4.83 7.33
C LEU A 48 -5.41 -4.30 7.02
N VAL A 49 -4.40 -5.00 7.50
CA VAL A 49 -2.98 -4.67 7.28
C VAL A 49 -2.22 -5.88 6.73
N PRO A 50 -1.15 -5.67 5.96
CA PRO A 50 -0.23 -6.73 5.61
C PRO A 50 0.41 -7.36 6.84
N ARG A 51 0.65 -8.68 6.80
CA ARG A 51 1.33 -9.40 7.90
C ARG A 51 2.72 -8.85 8.23
N THR A 52 3.40 -8.20 7.28
CA THR A 52 4.73 -7.60 7.51
C THR A 52 4.67 -6.33 8.35
N ILE A 53 3.48 -5.73 8.50
CA ILE A 53 3.29 -4.53 9.30
C ILE A 53 2.84 -4.97 10.69
N ASN A 54 3.76 -4.92 11.64
CA ASN A 54 3.48 -5.23 13.03
C ASN A 54 3.58 -3.94 13.86
N PRO A 55 2.50 -3.49 14.52
CA PRO A 55 2.54 -2.37 15.44
C PRO A 55 3.38 -2.70 16.66
N ASP A 56 3.79 -1.65 17.36
CA ASP A 56 4.42 -1.77 18.67
C ASP A 56 3.47 -2.53 19.63
N PRO A 57 3.97 -3.57 20.34
CA PRO A 57 3.16 -4.33 21.30
C PRO A 57 2.46 -3.47 22.37
N SER A 58 3.00 -2.30 22.70
CA SER A 58 2.44 -1.37 23.68
C SER A 58 1.08 -0.77 23.27
N TRP A 59 0.68 -0.86 21.99
CA TRP A 59 -0.55 -0.26 21.49
C TRP A 59 -1.81 -1.07 21.86
N GLY A 60 -1.65 -2.27 22.44
CA GLY A 60 -2.77 -3.09 22.89
C GLY A 60 -3.70 -3.54 21.75
N ILE A 61 -3.15 -3.66 20.54
CA ILE A 61 -3.84 -4.13 19.33
C ILE A 61 -3.65 -5.65 19.22
N ARG A 62 -4.73 -6.35 18.87
CA ARG A 62 -4.68 -7.78 18.55
C ARG A 62 -4.80 -7.97 17.04
N HIS A 63 -3.89 -8.76 16.46
CA HIS A 63 -4.03 -9.23 15.08
C HIS A 63 -4.86 -10.50 15.04
N ILE A 64 -5.70 -10.58 14.01
CA ILE A 64 -6.46 -11.77 13.68
C ILE A 64 -6.07 -12.14 12.27
N ASP A 65 -5.53 -13.34 12.11
CA ASP A 65 -5.16 -13.86 10.81
C ASP A 65 -6.40 -14.09 9.95
N LEU A 66 -6.35 -13.63 8.71
CA LEU A 66 -7.36 -13.95 7.71
C LEU A 66 -7.25 -15.43 7.33
N ARG A 67 -8.40 -16.10 7.20
CA ARG A 67 -8.47 -17.45 6.64
C ARG A 67 -8.21 -17.42 5.14
N PRO A 68 -7.53 -18.44 4.57
CA PRO A 68 -7.37 -18.56 3.13
C PRO A 68 -8.72 -18.56 2.37
N PRO A 69 -8.76 -18.03 1.13
CA PRO A 69 -7.66 -17.37 0.43
C PRO A 69 -7.41 -15.94 0.96
N VAL A 70 -6.14 -15.62 1.26
CA VAL A 70 -5.74 -14.30 1.75
C VAL A 70 -5.23 -13.46 0.58
N PRO A 71 -5.63 -12.18 0.45
CA PRO A 71 -5.09 -11.30 -0.59
C PRO A 71 -3.56 -11.19 -0.47
N MET A 72 -2.87 -11.44 -1.57
CA MET A 72 -1.42 -11.26 -1.65
C MET A 72 -1.09 -9.93 -2.31
N TYR A 73 0.00 -9.32 -1.85
CA TYR A 73 0.60 -8.15 -2.50
C TYR A 73 2.04 -8.47 -2.85
N GLU A 74 2.53 -7.81 -3.89
CA GLU A 74 3.91 -7.91 -4.33
C GLU A 74 4.56 -6.53 -4.12
N LEU A 75 5.70 -6.51 -3.45
CA LEU A 75 6.56 -5.33 -3.38
C LEU A 75 7.57 -5.43 -4.52
N ALA A 76 7.66 -4.36 -5.31
CA ALA A 76 8.54 -4.30 -6.46
C ALA A 76 9.42 -3.05 -6.38
N LEU A 77 10.64 -3.18 -6.88
CA LEU A 77 11.51 -2.05 -7.17
C LEU A 77 11.31 -1.65 -8.62
N VAL A 78 11.19 -0.35 -8.85
CA VAL A 78 10.94 0.20 -10.18
C VAL A 78 12.08 1.13 -10.53
N THR A 79 12.71 0.87 -11.66
CA THR A 79 13.79 1.70 -12.22
C THR A 79 13.35 2.26 -13.56
N ALA A 80 13.89 3.42 -13.94
CA ALA A 80 13.71 3.93 -15.29
C ALA A 80 14.44 3.02 -16.27
N ARG A 81 13.75 2.62 -17.35
CA ARG A 81 14.27 1.63 -18.31
C ARG A 81 15.56 2.09 -18.99
N ASP A 82 15.61 3.37 -19.34
CA ASP A 82 16.64 3.92 -20.23
C ASP A 82 17.70 4.73 -19.45
N GLU A 83 17.69 4.65 -18.12
CA GLU A 83 18.64 5.34 -17.25
C GLU A 83 19.48 4.32 -16.48
N PRO A 84 20.81 4.33 -16.62
CA PRO A 84 21.65 3.46 -15.82
C PRO A 84 21.57 3.86 -14.34
N LEU A 85 21.54 2.86 -13.46
CA LEU A 85 21.55 3.09 -12.03
C LEU A 85 22.86 3.75 -11.59
N SER A 86 22.75 4.68 -10.64
CA SER A 86 23.94 5.19 -9.95
C SER A 86 24.63 4.07 -9.16
N ARG A 87 25.91 4.24 -8.84
CA ARG A 87 26.66 3.27 -8.02
C ARG A 87 25.99 3.02 -6.66
N ALA A 88 25.46 4.08 -6.04
CA ALA A 88 24.75 3.97 -4.77
C ALA A 88 23.41 3.22 -4.90
N ALA A 89 22.65 3.47 -5.98
CA ALA A 89 21.41 2.76 -6.24
C ALA A 89 21.65 1.27 -6.51
N GLN A 90 22.69 0.94 -7.28
CA GLN A 90 23.08 -0.46 -7.50
C GLN A 90 23.49 -1.14 -6.19
N ALA A 91 24.31 -0.49 -5.36
CA ALA A 91 24.71 -1.03 -4.07
C ALA A 91 23.50 -1.28 -3.15
N LEU A 92 22.50 -0.40 -3.18
CA LEU A 92 21.24 -0.61 -2.44
C LEU A 92 20.49 -1.84 -2.96
N LEU A 93 20.40 -2.03 -4.28
CA LEU A 93 19.77 -3.22 -4.86
C LEU A 93 20.48 -4.51 -4.43
N ASP A 94 21.82 -4.49 -4.42
CA ASP A 94 22.63 -5.65 -4.05
C ASP A 94 22.44 -6.06 -2.58
N LEU A 95 22.02 -5.14 -1.71
CA LEU A 95 21.71 -5.39 -0.30
C LEU A 95 20.29 -5.93 -0.07
N MET A 96 19.39 -5.79 -1.04
CA MET A 96 18.00 -6.19 -0.87
C MET A 96 17.84 -7.70 -1.16
N PRO A 97 17.15 -8.46 -0.29
CA PRO A 97 16.86 -9.87 -0.53
C PRO A 97 15.75 -10.02 -1.57
N LEU A 98 16.07 -9.69 -2.82
CA LEU A 98 15.12 -9.75 -3.93
C LEU A 98 14.84 -11.19 -4.28
N ALA A 99 13.61 -11.62 -4.04
CA ALA A 99 13.11 -12.85 -4.63
C ALA A 99 13.14 -12.70 -6.16
N THR A 100 13.94 -13.51 -6.84
CA THR A 100 13.98 -13.57 -8.31
C THR A 100 12.74 -14.30 -8.81
N LYS A 101 11.61 -13.61 -8.82
CA LYS A 101 10.45 -14.01 -9.62
C LYS A 101 10.67 -13.47 -11.04
N PRO A 102 10.47 -14.25 -12.11
CA PRO A 102 10.57 -13.72 -13.47
C PRO A 102 9.62 -12.53 -13.57
N ALA A 103 10.17 -11.39 -14.00
CA ALA A 103 9.40 -10.16 -14.09
C ALA A 103 8.12 -10.44 -14.89
N PRO A 104 6.92 -10.12 -14.37
CA PRO A 104 5.73 -10.14 -15.20
C PRO A 104 6.02 -9.25 -16.41
N ALA A 105 5.64 -9.71 -17.62
CA ALA A 105 5.90 -9.01 -18.88
C ALA A 105 5.72 -7.50 -18.68
N ALA A 106 6.81 -6.74 -18.90
CA ALA A 106 6.95 -5.38 -18.43
C ALA A 106 5.67 -4.56 -18.67
N ARG A 107 4.92 -4.30 -17.61
CA ARG A 107 3.74 -3.43 -17.68
C ARG A 107 4.24 -1.99 -17.67
N THR A 108 4.14 -1.33 -18.82
CA THR A 108 4.36 0.11 -18.91
C THR A 108 3.25 0.82 -18.13
N VAL A 109 3.53 1.20 -16.89
CA VAL A 109 2.67 2.13 -16.14
C VAL A 109 3.09 3.53 -16.54
N GLN A 110 2.35 4.15 -17.47
CA GLN A 110 2.54 5.56 -17.78
C GLN A 110 2.13 6.39 -16.55
N ALA A 111 3.10 7.07 -15.94
CA ALA A 111 2.82 8.08 -14.94
C ALA A 111 1.96 9.18 -15.57
N ARG A 112 0.66 9.21 -15.24
CA ARG A 112 -0.21 10.33 -15.60
C ARG A 112 0.25 11.56 -14.82
N LYS A 113 0.99 12.47 -15.47
CA LYS A 113 1.25 13.81 -14.93
C LYS A 113 -0.10 14.50 -14.69
N ARG A 114 -0.52 14.65 -13.43
CA ARG A 114 -1.61 15.58 -13.08
C ARG A 114 -1.12 16.98 -13.45
N ARG A 115 -1.68 17.58 -14.51
CA ARG A 115 -1.53 19.02 -14.76
C ARG A 115 -2.23 19.74 -13.60
N THR A 116 -1.47 20.27 -12.66
CA THR A 116 -1.98 21.28 -11.74
C THR A 116 -2.21 22.56 -12.53
N ALA A 117 -3.48 22.84 -12.85
CA ALA A 117 -3.87 24.17 -13.32
C ALA A 117 -3.72 25.13 -12.14
N LYS A 118 -2.72 26.01 -12.20
CA LYS A 118 -2.62 27.17 -11.32
C LYS A 118 -3.74 28.13 -11.70
N ALA A 119 -4.87 28.06 -11.01
CA ALA A 119 -5.88 29.10 -11.07
C ALA A 119 -5.30 30.35 -10.39
N ALA A 120 -4.90 31.33 -11.21
CA ALA A 120 -4.67 32.68 -10.75
C ALA A 120 -6.03 33.29 -10.42
N ALA A 121 -6.28 33.55 -9.13
CA ALA A 121 -7.35 34.44 -8.71
C ALA A 121 -6.74 35.83 -8.52
N THR A 122 -7.07 36.71 -9.45
CA THR A 122 -6.93 38.17 -9.34
C THR A 122 -8.31 38.73 -9.09
N ALA A 123 -8.50 39.35 -7.92
CA ALA A 123 -9.35 40.50 -7.62
C ALA A 123 -9.59 40.53 -6.10
#